data_AF-B7FN90-F1
#
_entry.id   AF-B7FN90-F1
#
_cell.length_a   1.000
_cell.length_b   1.000
_cell.length_c   1.000
_cell.angle_alpha   90.00
_cell.angle_beta   90.00
_cell.angle_gamma   90.00
#
_symmetry.space_group_name_H-M   'P 1'
#
loop_
_entity.id
_entity.type
_entity.pdbx_description
1 polymer ?
#
loop_
_entity_poly.entity_id
_entity_poly.type
_entity_poly.pdbx_seq_one_letter_code
_entity_poly.pdbx_strand_id
1 'polypeptide(L)'
;MMIVEMDKMSAPSSRERAQRLLDNVIELEKKRRKSAQTQVPSDPNIWPQLRENYEAIILEDYAFSEKHGIEFALWQLHYKRIEELRAYFSAALTSASSKSSEGGKGSARPDRITKCRGVCRMVGILLSY
;
A
#
# COMPACT_ATOMS: atom_id res chain seq x y z
N MET A 1 10.35 -2.32 53.78
CA MET A 1 9.81 -1.12 53.10
C MET A 1 10.44 -1.09 51.71
N MET A 2 9.61 -0.89 50.68
CA MET A 2 9.90 -1.08 49.25
C MET A 2 10.98 -0.13 48.70
N ILE A 3 11.67 -0.51 47.62
CA ILE A 3 11.53 0.11 46.29
C ILE A 3 11.79 -1.00 45.26
N VAL A 4 10.74 -1.51 44.63
CA VAL A 4 10.87 -2.20 43.34
C VAL A 4 11.15 -1.10 42.33
N GLU A 5 12.37 -1.08 41.81
CA GLU A 5 12.80 -0.21 40.74
C GLU A 5 11.88 -0.50 39.55
N MET A 6 10.88 0.37 39.35
CA MET A 6 10.03 0.32 38.18
C MET A 6 10.93 0.55 36.98
N ASP A 7 11.27 -0.55 36.32
CA ASP A 7 11.92 -0.60 35.02
C ASP A 7 11.27 0.46 34.15
N LYS A 8 12.05 1.52 33.93
CA LYS A 8 11.63 2.69 33.20
C LYS A 8 11.50 2.21 31.76
N MET A 9 10.32 1.68 31.41
CA MET A 9 9.89 1.47 30.03
C MET A 9 9.82 2.85 29.38
N SER A 10 11.01 3.40 29.10
CA SER A 10 11.18 4.59 28.30
C SER A 10 10.46 4.29 27.00
N ALA A 11 9.53 5.15 26.63
CA ALA A 11 8.94 5.08 25.32
C ALA A 11 10.08 4.96 24.29
N PRO A 12 10.01 4.01 23.36
CA PRO A 12 11.05 3.83 22.36
C PRO A 12 11.28 5.17 21.65
N SER A 13 12.54 5.50 21.43
CA SER A 13 12.89 6.74 20.74
C SER A 13 12.15 6.80 19.39
N SER A 14 11.85 8.01 18.92
CA SER A 14 11.15 8.17 17.63
C SER A 14 11.85 7.38 16.52
N ARG A 15 13.19 7.40 16.54
CA ARG A 15 14.03 6.65 15.61
C ARG A 15 13.91 5.13 15.73
N GLU A 16 13.84 4.58 16.95
CA GLU A 16 13.63 3.14 17.14
C GLU A 16 12.22 2.72 16.69
N ARG A 17 11.21 3.58 16.85
CA ARG A 17 9.87 3.34 16.31
C ARG A 17 9.87 3.35 14.78
N ALA A 18 10.48 4.35 14.16
CA ALA A 18 10.64 4.43 12.71
C ALA A 18 11.41 3.22 12.14
N GLN A 19 12.45 2.75 12.82
CA GLN A 19 13.20 1.55 12.43
C GLN A 19 12.32 0.29 12.47
N ARG A 20 11.53 0.09 13.54
CA ARG A 20 10.60 -1.06 13.63
C ARG A 20 9.54 -1.03 12.53
N LEU A 21 9.06 0.15 12.17
CA LEU A 21 8.12 0.32 11.05
C LEU A 21 8.79 -0.04 9.72
N LEU A 22 10.04 0.36 9.51
CA LEU A 22 10.80 0.01 8.31
C LEU A 22 11.04 -1.50 8.21
N ASP A 23 11.39 -2.16 9.31
CA ASP A 23 11.57 -3.61 9.35
C ASP A 23 10.26 -4.35 9.03
N ASN A 24 9.12 -3.83 9.51
CA ASN A 24 7.79 -4.35 9.19
C ASN A 24 7.48 -4.22 7.68
N VAL A 25 7.76 -3.06 7.09
CA VAL A 25 7.63 -2.83 5.64
C VAL A 25 8.42 -3.87 4.84
N ILE A 26 9.69 -4.10 5.20
CA ILE A 26 10.56 -5.07 4.51
C ILE A 26 9.97 -6.48 4.56
N GLU A 27 9.45 -6.90 5.72
CA GLU A 27 8.82 -8.21 5.88
C GLU A 27 7.49 -8.32 5.11
N LEU A 28 6.67 -7.27 5.06
CA LEU A 28 5.46 -7.23 4.23
C LEU A 28 5.79 -7.33 2.73
N GLU A 29 6.83 -6.64 2.27
CA GLU A 29 7.29 -6.75 0.88
C GLU A 29 7.81 -8.15 0.55
N LYS A 30 8.54 -8.77 1.49
CA LYS A 30 9.03 -10.14 1.34
C LYS A 30 7.88 -11.14 1.27
N LYS A 31 6.84 -10.96 2.09
CA LYS A 31 5.60 -11.75 2.02
C LYS A 31 4.92 -11.57 0.65
N ARG A 32 4.75 -10.33 0.19
CA ARG A 32 4.19 -10.02 -1.15
C ARG A 32 4.97 -10.72 -2.27
N ARG A 33 6.32 -10.66 -2.23
CA ARG A 33 7.19 -11.31 -3.20
C ARG A 33 7.06 -12.83 -3.18
N LYS A 34 7.01 -13.45 -2.00
CA LYS A 34 6.78 -14.89 -1.84
C LYS A 34 5.42 -15.32 -2.39
N SER A 35 4.36 -14.57 -2.09
CA SER A 35 3.01 -14.84 -2.62
C SER A 35 2.95 -14.72 -4.15
N ALA A 36 3.64 -13.74 -4.72
CA ALA A 36 3.74 -13.60 -6.18
C ALA A 36 4.50 -14.78 -6.81
N GLN A 37 5.54 -15.30 -6.15
CA GLN A 37 6.31 -16.44 -6.63
C GLN A 37 5.51 -17.76 -6.57
N THR A 38 4.67 -17.94 -5.55
CA THR A 38 3.80 -19.12 -5.43
C THR A 38 2.50 -19.01 -6.23
N GLN A 39 2.34 -17.96 -7.05
CA GLN A 39 1.11 -17.64 -7.80
C GLN A 39 -0.16 -17.59 -6.91
N VAL A 40 0.02 -17.42 -5.60
CA VAL A 40 -1.09 -17.26 -4.66
C VAL A 40 -1.62 -15.83 -4.82
N PRO A 41 -2.95 -15.62 -4.88
CA PRO A 41 -3.52 -14.28 -4.88
C PRO A 41 -2.95 -13.49 -3.69
N SER A 42 -2.18 -12.44 -3.99
CA SER A 42 -1.61 -11.57 -2.96
C SER A 42 -2.73 -11.03 -2.08
N ASP A 43 -2.51 -11.03 -0.77
CA ASP A 43 -3.50 -10.51 0.18
C ASP A 43 -3.83 -9.04 -0.18
N PRO A 44 -5.12 -8.71 -0.41
CA PRO A 44 -5.53 -7.34 -0.73
C PRO A 44 -5.20 -6.32 0.38
N ASN A 45 -4.89 -6.77 1.59
CA ASN A 45 -4.54 -5.94 2.73
C ASN A 45 -3.06 -5.52 2.79
N ILE A 46 -2.19 -6.11 1.97
CA ILE A 46 -0.74 -5.79 1.98
C ILE A 46 -0.48 -4.35 1.52
N TRP A 47 -1.19 -3.88 0.49
CA TRP A 47 -0.96 -2.53 -0.05
C TRP A 47 -1.39 -1.42 0.92
N PRO A 48 -2.59 -1.45 1.54
CA PRO A 48 -2.96 -0.51 2.60
C PRO A 48 -1.97 -0.49 3.76
N GLN A 49 -1.54 -1.67 4.23
CA GLN A 49 -0.57 -1.77 5.34
C GLN A 49 0.79 -1.17 5.01
N LEU A 50 1.32 -1.42 3.80
CA LEU A 50 2.58 -0.81 3.35
C LEU A 50 2.46 0.72 3.32
N ARG A 51 1.35 1.24 2.77
CA ARG A 51 1.10 2.68 2.71
C ARG A 51 1.05 3.30 4.11
N GLU A 52 0.25 2.74 5.01
CA GLU A 52 0.09 3.24 6.38
C GLU A 52 1.42 3.21 7.15
N ASN A 53 2.24 2.16 6.98
CA ASN A 53 3.55 2.09 7.60
C ASN A 53 4.52 3.16 7.07
N TYR A 54 4.54 3.41 5.76
CA TYR A 54 5.37 4.47 5.19
C TYR A 54 4.94 5.86 5.66
N GLU A 55 3.63 6.13 5.74
CA GLU A 55 3.09 7.38 6.29
C GLU A 55 3.47 7.53 7.77
N ALA A 56 3.38 6.46 8.55
CA ALA A 56 3.78 6.48 9.95
C ALA A 56 5.28 6.78 10.13
N ILE A 57 6.16 6.27 9.27
CA ILE A 57 7.61 6.57 9.34
C ILE A 57 7.88 8.06 9.09
N ILE A 58 7.23 8.65 8.08
CA ILE A 58 7.39 10.08 7.75
C ILE A 58 6.91 10.96 8.91
N LEU A 59 5.79 10.58 9.54
CA LEU A 59 5.20 11.31 10.67
C LEU A 59 5.99 11.15 11.97
N GLU A 60 6.67 10.03 12.18
CA GLU A 60 7.47 9.78 13.39
C GLU A 60 8.82 10.52 13.35
N ASP A 61 9.60 10.37 12.26
CA ASP A 61 10.92 10.99 12.15
C ASP A 61 11.25 11.35 10.69
N TYR A 62 11.09 12.64 10.38
CA TYR A 62 11.35 13.17 9.05
C TYR A 62 12.81 12.99 8.61
N ALA A 63 13.79 13.26 9.47
CA ALA A 63 15.21 13.16 9.13
C ALA A 63 15.63 11.70 8.85
N PHE A 64 15.05 10.75 9.60
CA PHE A 64 15.19 9.34 9.30
C PHE A 64 14.53 8.99 7.95
N SER A 65 13.32 9.50 7.70
CA SER A 65 12.59 9.23 6.46
C SER A 65 13.33 9.70 5.21
N GLU A 66 13.98 10.87 5.27
CA GLU A 66 14.77 11.44 4.18
C GLU A 66 16.01 10.57 3.91
N LYS A 67 16.74 10.19 4.97
CA LYS A 67 17.92 9.33 4.88
C LYS A 67 17.60 7.97 4.24
N HIS A 68 16.44 7.42 4.55
CA HIS A 68 16.00 6.11 4.06
C HIS A 68 15.19 6.20 2.75
N GLY A 69 14.98 7.39 2.18
CA GLY A 69 14.26 7.59 0.92
C GLY A 69 12.79 7.15 0.99
N ILE A 70 12.16 7.29 2.16
CA ILE A 70 10.84 6.74 2.44
C ILE A 70 9.75 7.40 1.60
N GLU A 71 9.82 8.72 1.42
CA GLU A 71 8.88 9.46 0.58
C GLU A 71 8.93 8.97 -0.88
N PHE A 72 10.13 8.76 -1.40
CA PHE A 72 10.31 8.22 -2.75
C PHE A 72 9.77 6.80 -2.86
N ALA A 73 10.02 5.94 -1.87
CA ALA A 73 9.48 4.58 -1.84
C ALA A 73 7.95 4.56 -1.80
N LEU A 74 7.33 5.45 -1.01
CA LEU A 74 5.88 5.64 -0.95
C LEU A 74 5.33 6.09 -2.32
N TRP A 75 6.00 7.03 -2.98
CA TRP A 75 5.66 7.46 -4.34
C TRP A 75 5.71 6.30 -5.35
N GLN A 76 6.76 5.48 -5.31
CA GLN A 76 6.87 4.29 -6.17
C GLN A 76 5.75 3.28 -5.91
N LEU A 77 5.38 3.08 -4.63
CA LEU A 77 4.27 2.20 -4.24
C LEU A 77 2.94 2.68 -4.85
N HIS A 78 2.69 3.99 -4.81
CA HIS A 78 1.50 4.59 -5.42
C HIS A 78 1.53 4.49 -6.95
N TYR A 79 2.67 4.83 -7.57
CA TYR A 79 2.82 4.76 -9.03
C TYR A 79 2.55 3.36 -9.57
N LYS A 80 3.15 2.33 -8.96
CA LYS A 80 2.92 0.94 -9.34
C LYS A 80 1.45 0.54 -9.23
N ARG A 81 0.74 1.01 -8.20
CA ARG A 81 -0.68 0.72 -8.02
C ARG A 81 -1.53 1.35 -9.12
N ILE A 82 -1.19 2.57 -9.54
CA ILE A 82 -1.88 3.26 -10.64
C ILE A 82 -1.68 2.48 -11.94
N GLU A 83 -0.45 2.05 -12.23
CA GLU A 83 -0.15 1.25 -13.43
C GLU A 83 -0.86 -0.11 -13.43
N GLU A 84 -0.92 -0.81 -12.29
CA GLU A 84 -1.70 -2.05 -12.14
C GLU A 84 -3.19 -1.82 -12.45
N LEU A 85 -3.77 -0.71 -11.95
CA LEU A 85 -5.16 -0.37 -12.22
C LEU A 85 -5.39 -0.02 -13.69
N ARG A 86 -4.48 0.75 -14.31
CA ARG A 86 -4.53 1.07 -15.74
C ARG A 86 -4.52 -0.20 -16.58
N ALA A 87 -3.60 -1.12 -16.32
CA ALA A 87 -3.52 -2.42 -17.01
C ALA A 87 -4.80 -3.25 -16.83
N TYR A 88 -5.34 -3.30 -15.61
CA TYR A 88 -6.60 -3.99 -15.33
C TYR A 88 -7.78 -3.40 -16.13
N PHE A 89 -7.90 -2.07 -16.19
CA PHE A 89 -8.93 -1.40 -16.98
C PHE A 89 -8.77 -1.65 -18.47
N SER A 90 -7.56 -1.56 -19.00
CA SER A 90 -7.27 -1.85 -20.41
C SER A 90 -7.63 -3.30 -20.77
N ALA A 91 -7.27 -4.28 -19.94
CA ALA A 91 -7.64 -5.68 -20.14
C ALA A 91 -9.15 -5.94 -20.00
N ALA A 92 -9.82 -5.26 -19.07
CA ALA A 92 -11.28 -5.32 -18.94
C ALA A 92 -11.97 -4.75 -20.19
N LEU A 93 -11.43 -3.68 -20.78
CA LEU A 93 -11.96 -3.08 -21.99
C LEU A 93 -11.77 -3.98 -23.22
N THR A 94 -10.60 -4.58 -23.40
CA THR A 94 -10.34 -5.51 -24.52
C THR A 94 -11.16 -6.80 -24.39
N SER A 95 -11.35 -7.32 -23.18
CA SER A 95 -12.20 -8.49 -22.92
C SER A 95 -13.71 -8.21 -23.05
N ALA A 96 -14.15 -6.96 -22.83
CA ALA A 96 -15.51 -6.53 -23.14
C ALA A 96 -15.72 -6.41 -24.65
N SER A 97 -14.71 -5.93 -25.38
CA SER A 97 -14.74 -5.81 -26.84
C SER A 97 -14.67 -7.17 -27.56
N SER A 98 -14.07 -8.20 -26.95
CA SER A 98 -14.04 -9.55 -27.53
C SER A 98 -15.30 -10.37 -27.25
N LYS A 99 -16.15 -9.95 -26.30
CA LYS A 99 -17.44 -10.58 -26.01
C LYS A 99 -18.60 -10.03 -26.83
N SER A 100 -18.37 -9.09 -27.73
CA SER A 100 -19.41 -8.54 -28.61
C SER A 100 -19.63 -9.34 -29.90
N SER A 101 -19.01 -10.52 -30.09
CA SER A 101 -19.30 -11.38 -31.25
C SER A 101 -20.20 -12.59 -30.94
N GLU A 102 -20.67 -12.79 -29.70
CA GLU A 102 -21.66 -13.83 -29.40
C GLU A 102 -22.79 -13.24 -28.58
N GLY A 103 -23.96 -13.14 -29.21
CA GLY A 103 -25.17 -12.59 -28.61
C GLY A 103 -25.59 -13.38 -27.36
N GLY A 104 -25.99 -12.67 -26.32
CA GLY A 104 -26.52 -13.30 -25.11
C GLY A 104 -26.52 -12.41 -23.87
N LYS A 105 -27.50 -11.51 -23.79
CA LYS A 105 -28.17 -11.00 -22.58
C LYS A 105 -27.52 -11.37 -21.22
N GLY A 106 -26.88 -10.42 -20.53
CA GLY A 106 -26.40 -10.66 -19.16
C GLY A 106 -25.72 -9.47 -18.48
N SER A 107 -26.52 -8.63 -17.82
CA SER A 107 -26.19 -7.68 -16.74
C SER A 107 -24.81 -7.00 -16.77
N ALA A 108 -24.79 -5.75 -17.24
CA ALA A 108 -23.76 -4.78 -16.90
C ALA A 108 -23.67 -4.66 -15.38
N ARG A 109 -22.61 -5.22 -14.77
CA ARG A 109 -22.33 -5.12 -13.33
C ARG A 109 -21.58 -3.80 -13.07
N PRO A 110 -22.23 -2.73 -12.59
CA PRO A 110 -21.60 -1.42 -12.34
C PRO A 110 -20.74 -1.42 -11.06
N ASP A 111 -20.73 -2.55 -10.35
CA ASP A 111 -20.21 -2.74 -9.00
C ASP A 111 -18.67 -2.75 -8.92
N ARG A 112 -17.96 -2.93 -10.06
CA ARG A 112 -16.49 -2.96 -10.09
C ARG A 112 -15.84 -1.58 -10.22
N ILE A 113 -16.58 -0.58 -10.70
CA ILE A 113 -16.05 0.76 -11.01
C ILE A 113 -15.99 1.63 -9.73
N THR A 114 -16.91 1.42 -8.78
CA THR A 114 -17.01 2.21 -7.55
C THR A 114 -15.81 2.03 -6.61
N LYS A 115 -15.10 0.89 -6.70
CA LYS A 115 -13.93 0.60 -5.85
C LYS A 115 -12.67 1.40 -6.21
N CYS A 116 -12.63 2.01 -7.40
CA CYS A 116 -11.47 2.82 -7.85
C CYS A 116 -11.52 4.29 -7.41
N ARG A 117 -12.68 4.82 -6.98
CA ARG A 117 -12.82 6.27 -6.70
C ARG A 117 -12.09 6.74 -5.44
N GLY A 118 -11.72 5.83 -4.54
CA GLY A 118 -10.93 6.13 -3.33
C GLY A 118 -9.44 6.33 -3.61
N VAL A 119 -8.87 5.58 -4.56
CA VAL A 119 -7.42 5.59 -4.88
C VAL A 119 -7.02 6.92 -5.54
N CYS A 120 -7.87 7.49 -6.39
CA CYS A 120 -7.59 8.77 -7.04
C CYS A 120 -7.61 9.98 -6.09
N ARG A 121 -8.26 9.90 -4.91
CA ARG A 121 -8.30 11.05 -3.98
C ARG A 121 -6.98 11.27 -3.24
N MET A 122 -6.20 10.23 -2.96
CA MET A 122 -4.93 10.38 -2.24
C MET A 122 -3.86 11.11 -3.07
N VAL A 123 -3.83 10.88 -4.39
CA VAL A 123 -2.87 11.55 -5.29
C VAL A 123 -3.12 13.06 -5.34
N GLY A 124 -4.38 13.50 -5.22
CA GLY A 124 -4.72 14.92 -5.12
C GLY A 124 -4.27 15.59 -3.82
N ILE A 125 -4.16 14.85 -2.72
CA ILE A 125 -3.69 15.39 -1.44
C ILE A 125 -2.16 15.52 -1.43
N LEU A 126 -1.43 14.58 -2.06
CA LEU A 126 0.03 14.63 -2.18
C LEU A 126 0.56 15.65 -3.20
N LEU A 127 -0.29 16.17 -4.10
CA LEU A 127 0.07 17.23 -5.06
C LEU A 127 -0.37 18.64 -4.62
N SER A 128 -0.92 18.78 -3.41
CA SER A 128 -1.43 20.05 -2.87
C SER A 128 -0.56 20.62 -1.73
N TYR A 129 0.63 20.08 -1.50
CA TYR A 129 1.65 20.63 -0.60
C TYR A 129 2.90 21.02 -1.38
#